data_AF-A0A1W0E8L9-F1
#
_entry.id   AF-A0A1W0E8L9-F1
#
_cell.length_a   1.000
_cell.length_b   1.000
_cell.length_c   1.000
_cell.angle_alpha   90.00
_cell.angle_beta   90.00
_cell.angle_gamma   90.00
#
_symmetry.space_group_name_H-M   'P 1'
#
loop_
_entity.id
_entity.type
_entity.pdbx_description
1 polymer ?
#
loop_
_entity_poly.entity_id
_entity_poly.type
_entity_poly.pdbx_seq_one_letter_code
_entity_poly.pdbx_strand_id
1 'polypeptide(L)'
;MLINSNACVISDEMQIDDEINKEFDRIADETNKFLSSSTSDILKDAKRLLQIYLDSENIMLFLLNKMFKSKFCKRVKNKRKMFRLLDGFCKNFIKIDQKLYKSDFWCKYTTYKAKNNIETSENTKQETNQPLFEKLDIFSCISMPMGQLFSTFFYSKEIDLFYPTKLSKRTKIFLAENKIELLKKYYILAQEDDFIYLQTYLLLIIEIFTTKVVLKVGLSPALLDYVKIVAG
;
A
#
# COMPACT_ATOMS: atom_id res chain seq x y z
N MET A 1 47.06 8.68 -4.67
CA MET A 1 46.22 8.09 -3.62
C MET A 1 44.75 8.24 -4.03
N LEU A 2 44.14 7.16 -4.53
CA LEU A 2 42.70 7.09 -4.82
C LEU A 2 42.04 6.42 -3.63
N ILE A 3 41.52 7.20 -2.68
CA ILE A 3 40.82 6.69 -1.50
C ILE A 3 39.32 6.64 -1.80
N ASN A 4 38.80 5.41 -1.89
CA ASN A 4 37.49 4.96 -1.43
C ASN A 4 36.29 5.94 -1.48
N SER A 5 35.79 6.28 -2.67
CA SER A 5 34.42 6.81 -2.79
C SER A 5 33.34 5.70 -2.89
N ASN A 6 33.73 4.45 -3.17
CA ASN A 6 32.80 3.33 -3.30
C ASN A 6 32.39 2.69 -1.96
N ALA A 7 33.22 2.76 -0.91
CA ALA A 7 32.91 2.13 0.38
C ALA A 7 31.79 2.86 1.14
N CYS A 8 31.75 4.20 1.05
CA CYS A 8 30.76 5.05 1.73
C CYS A 8 29.35 4.90 1.11
N VAL A 9 29.24 4.78 -0.22
CA VAL A 9 27.94 4.57 -0.88
C VAL A 9 27.37 3.17 -0.61
N ILE A 10 28.24 2.17 -0.40
CA ILE A 10 27.83 0.80 -0.08
C ILE A 10 27.36 0.68 1.37
N SER A 11 27.97 1.41 2.32
CA SER A 11 27.51 1.42 3.72
C SER A 11 26.13 2.05 3.89
N ASP A 12 25.86 3.14 3.17
CA ASP A 12 24.58 3.86 3.27
C ASP A 12 23.44 3.09 2.57
N GLU A 13 23.70 2.43 1.43
CA GLU A 13 22.71 1.57 0.77
C GLU A 13 22.36 0.32 1.61
N MET A 14 23.33 -0.25 2.35
CA MET A 14 23.10 -1.41 3.23
C MET A 14 22.32 -1.05 4.50
N GLN A 15 22.58 0.11 5.13
CA GLN A 15 21.85 0.53 6.32
C GLN A 15 20.38 0.85 6.04
N ILE A 16 20.10 1.52 4.92
CA ILE A 16 18.73 1.80 4.48
C ILE A 16 17.93 0.51 4.25
N ASP A 17 18.59 -0.55 3.79
CA ASP A 17 17.95 -1.83 3.54
C ASP A 17 17.53 -2.53 4.86
N ASP A 18 18.32 -2.44 5.92
CA ASP A 18 18.03 -3.10 7.20
C ASP A 18 16.90 -2.41 7.98
N GLU A 19 16.84 -1.07 7.95
CA GLU A 19 15.74 -0.31 8.55
C GLU A 19 14.40 -0.61 7.87
N ILE A 20 14.38 -0.69 6.54
CA ILE A 20 13.16 -1.01 5.79
C ILE A 20 12.69 -2.44 6.07
N ASN A 21 13.61 -3.41 6.20
CA ASN A 21 13.23 -4.78 6.56
C ASN A 21 12.59 -4.81 7.95
N LYS A 22 13.18 -4.12 8.94
CA LYS A 22 12.62 -4.05 10.30
C LYS A 22 11.23 -3.43 10.33
N GLU A 23 11.03 -2.34 9.59
CA GLU A 23 9.71 -1.71 9.50
C GLU A 23 8.70 -2.57 8.75
N PHE A 24 9.12 -3.27 7.70
CA PHE A 24 8.27 -4.26 7.02
C PHE A 24 7.86 -5.39 7.97
N ASP A 25 8.80 -5.96 8.72
CA ASP A 25 8.54 -7.03 9.68
C ASP A 25 7.55 -6.58 10.77
N ARG A 26 7.74 -5.36 11.30
CA ARG A 26 6.81 -4.75 12.26
C ARG A 26 5.40 -4.60 11.68
N ILE A 27 5.28 -4.11 10.44
CA ILE A 27 3.98 -3.96 9.76
C ILE A 27 3.34 -5.33 9.50
N ALA A 28 4.14 -6.33 9.10
CA ALA A 28 3.66 -7.69 8.89
C ALA A 28 3.15 -8.31 10.20
N ASP A 29 3.83 -8.07 11.33
CA ASP A 29 3.39 -8.52 12.65
C ASP A 29 2.09 -7.85 13.09
N GLU A 30 1.98 -6.53 12.95
CA GLU A 30 0.72 -5.82 13.24
C GLU A 30 -0.40 -6.27 12.31
N THR A 31 -0.09 -6.55 11.03
CA THR A 31 -1.06 -7.14 10.09
C THR A 31 -1.53 -8.51 10.59
N ASN A 32 -0.63 -9.39 11.02
CA ASN A 32 -1.00 -10.70 11.53
C ASN A 32 -1.86 -10.59 12.80
N LYS A 33 -1.56 -9.66 13.71
CA LYS A 33 -2.39 -9.38 14.90
C LYS A 33 -3.79 -8.88 14.51
N PHE A 34 -3.89 -8.00 13.52
CA PHE A 34 -5.18 -7.55 12.99
C PHE A 34 -5.94 -8.72 12.36
N LEU A 35 -5.30 -9.54 11.54
CA LEU A 35 -5.92 -10.66 10.83
C LEU A 35 -6.42 -11.75 11.78
N SER A 36 -5.68 -12.04 12.86
CA SER A 36 -6.06 -13.04 13.87
C SER A 36 -7.03 -12.54 14.95
N SER A 37 -7.22 -11.22 15.07
CA SER A 37 -8.15 -10.66 16.04
C SER A 37 -9.58 -11.16 15.82
N SER A 38 -10.20 -11.63 16.92
CA SER A 38 -11.60 -12.05 17.01
C SER A 38 -12.57 -10.89 17.29
N THR A 39 -12.14 -9.62 17.11
CA THR A 39 -12.93 -8.38 17.23
C THR A 39 -13.41 -7.97 18.62
N SER A 40 -12.84 -8.53 19.71
CA SER A 40 -13.27 -8.17 21.08
C SER A 40 -13.03 -6.68 21.44
N ASP A 41 -12.08 -6.02 20.78
CA ASP A 41 -11.82 -4.57 20.92
C ASP A 41 -11.74 -3.91 19.53
N ILE A 42 -12.91 -3.53 19.01
CA ILE A 42 -13.06 -2.97 17.66
C ILE A 42 -12.32 -1.64 17.48
N LEU A 43 -12.27 -0.78 18.50
CA LEU A 43 -11.58 0.50 18.41
C LEU A 43 -10.07 0.28 18.32
N LYS A 44 -9.51 -0.61 19.14
CA LYS A 44 -8.08 -0.94 19.08
C LYS A 44 -7.69 -1.52 17.72
N ASP A 45 -8.52 -2.40 17.15
CA ASP A 45 -8.27 -2.95 15.82
C ASP A 45 -8.41 -1.90 14.72
N ALA A 46 -9.36 -0.97 14.83
CA ALA A 46 -9.50 0.14 13.90
C ALA A 46 -8.28 1.07 13.93
N LYS A 47 -7.78 1.40 15.14
CA LYS A 47 -6.54 2.16 15.32
C LYS A 47 -5.33 1.44 14.72
N ARG A 48 -5.21 0.14 14.97
CA ARG A 48 -4.14 -0.70 14.41
C ARG A 48 -4.18 -0.70 12.89
N LEU A 49 -5.36 -0.89 12.30
CA LEU A 49 -5.52 -0.90 10.85
C LEU A 49 -5.16 0.45 10.22
N LEU A 50 -5.59 1.56 10.83
CA LEU A 50 -5.20 2.90 10.39
C LEU A 50 -3.68 3.10 10.49
N GLN A 51 -3.04 2.61 11.55
CA GLN A 51 -1.59 2.69 11.70
C GLN A 51 -0.87 1.87 10.62
N ILE A 52 -1.31 0.63 10.35
CA ILE A 52 -0.78 -0.19 9.26
C ILE A 52 -0.88 0.54 7.92
N TYR A 53 -2.03 1.15 7.65
CA TYR A 53 -2.26 1.93 6.43
C TYR A 53 -1.26 3.08 6.30
N LEU A 54 -1.13 3.91 7.33
CA LEU A 54 -0.26 5.09 7.33
C LEU A 54 1.24 4.73 7.31
N ASP A 55 1.65 3.69 8.02
CA ASP A 55 3.04 3.22 8.02
C ASP A 55 3.42 2.64 6.66
N SER A 56 2.52 1.83 6.09
CA SER A 56 2.72 1.25 4.76
C SER A 56 2.80 2.33 3.70
N GLU A 57 2.07 3.44 3.86
CA GLU A 57 2.10 4.55 2.91
C GLU A 57 3.51 5.07 2.65
N ASN A 58 4.23 5.38 3.73
CA ASN A 58 5.57 5.97 3.67
C ASN A 58 6.58 5.02 3.03
N ILE A 59 6.56 3.76 3.46
CA ILE A 59 7.53 2.75 3.00
C ILE A 59 7.25 2.37 1.55
N MET A 60 5.99 2.17 1.17
CA MET A 60 5.62 1.84 -0.20
C MET A 60 6.01 2.95 -1.15
N LEU A 61 5.74 4.21 -0.81
CA LEU A 61 6.13 5.35 -1.63
C LEU A 61 7.65 5.43 -1.80
N PHE A 62 8.41 5.15 -0.74
CA PHE A 62 9.87 5.07 -0.81
C PHE A 62 10.35 3.97 -1.77
N LEU A 63 9.81 2.75 -1.62
CA LEU A 63 10.17 1.59 -2.44
C LEU A 63 9.80 1.81 -3.92
N LEU A 64 8.60 2.32 -4.19
CA LEU A 64 8.14 2.63 -5.55
C LEU A 64 9.01 3.73 -6.18
N ASN A 65 9.34 4.79 -5.44
CA ASN A 65 10.25 5.83 -5.95
C ASN A 65 11.63 5.25 -6.28
N LYS A 66 12.18 4.36 -5.44
CA LYS A 66 13.43 3.63 -5.77
C LYS A 66 13.27 2.79 -7.04
N MET A 67 12.15 2.10 -7.20
CA MET A 67 11.83 1.27 -8.37
C MET A 67 11.85 2.04 -9.68
N PHE A 68 11.33 3.27 -9.70
CA PHE A 68 11.28 4.08 -10.92
C PHE A 68 12.54 4.91 -11.20
N LYS A 69 13.61 4.79 -10.41
CA LYS A 69 14.88 5.47 -10.71
C LYS A 69 15.59 4.81 -11.89
N SER A 70 16.13 5.61 -12.82
CA SER A 70 16.83 5.12 -14.03
C SER A 70 17.99 4.15 -13.73
N LYS A 71 18.73 4.36 -12.64
CA LYS A 71 19.84 3.49 -12.21
C LYS A 71 19.37 2.15 -11.61
N PHE A 72 18.13 2.06 -11.13
CA PHE A 72 17.58 0.83 -10.53
C PHE A 72 17.61 -0.33 -11.53
N CYS A 73 17.36 -0.03 -12.82
CA CYS A 73 17.41 -1.01 -13.90
C CYS A 73 18.78 -1.71 -14.09
N LYS A 74 19.88 -1.23 -13.49
CA LYS A 74 21.24 -1.73 -13.76
C LYS A 74 21.72 -2.87 -12.84
N ARG A 75 21.13 -3.08 -11.64
CA ARG A 75 21.62 -4.08 -10.66
C ARG A 75 20.54 -5.13 -10.32
N VAL A 76 20.56 -6.28 -11.00
CA VAL A 76 19.53 -7.33 -10.89
C VAL A 76 19.29 -7.82 -9.45
N LYS A 77 20.34 -8.06 -8.66
CA LYS A 77 20.22 -8.54 -7.27
C LYS A 77 19.39 -7.61 -6.37
N ASN A 78 19.65 -6.30 -6.46
CA ASN A 78 18.93 -5.31 -5.65
C ASN A 78 17.47 -5.20 -6.09
N LYS A 79 17.17 -5.43 -7.37
CA LYS A 79 15.78 -5.45 -7.86
C LYS A 79 14.98 -6.57 -7.21
N ARG A 80 15.51 -7.80 -7.24
CA ARG A 80 14.82 -8.97 -6.67
C ARG A 80 14.54 -8.82 -5.19
N LYS A 81 15.49 -8.26 -4.41
CA LYS A 81 15.28 -7.97 -2.99
C LYS A 81 14.12 -7.00 -2.78
N MET A 82 14.09 -5.91 -3.54
CA MET A 82 13.04 -4.90 -3.43
C MET A 82 11.68 -5.40 -3.93
N PHE A 83 11.66 -6.22 -4.99
CA PHE A 83 10.45 -6.85 -5.51
C PHE A 83 9.86 -7.82 -4.49
N ARG A 84 10.70 -8.60 -3.81
CA ARG A 84 10.27 -9.47 -2.72
C ARG A 84 9.63 -8.68 -1.58
N LEU A 85 10.18 -7.54 -1.20
CA LEU A 85 9.59 -6.67 -0.18
C LEU A 85 8.23 -6.11 -0.62
N LEU A 86 8.17 -5.57 -1.85
CA LEU A 86 6.94 -5.07 -2.42
C LEU A 86 5.86 -6.16 -2.52
N ASP A 87 6.24 -7.37 -2.95
CA ASP A 87 5.34 -8.53 -3.00
C ASP A 87 4.79 -8.90 -1.62
N GLY A 88 5.65 -8.86 -0.59
CA GLY A 88 5.24 -9.05 0.81
C GLY A 88 4.21 -8.01 1.28
N PHE A 89 4.42 -6.73 0.97
CA PHE A 89 3.45 -5.68 1.25
C PHE A 89 2.12 -5.93 0.51
N CYS A 90 2.20 -6.18 -0.79
CA CYS A 90 1.04 -6.46 -1.64
C CYS A 90 0.22 -7.66 -1.13
N LYS A 91 0.89 -8.72 -0.67
CA LYS A 91 0.26 -9.88 -0.05
C LYS A 91 -0.51 -9.52 1.22
N ASN A 92 0.10 -8.71 2.09
CA ASN A 92 -0.54 -8.24 3.32
C ASN A 92 -1.75 -7.34 3.01
N PHE A 93 -1.63 -6.47 2.01
CA PHE A 93 -2.70 -5.58 1.57
C PHE A 93 -3.91 -6.37 1.09
N ILE A 94 -3.72 -7.36 0.20
CA ILE A 94 -4.80 -8.22 -0.28
C ILE A 94 -5.48 -8.97 0.87
N LYS A 95 -4.72 -9.49 1.84
CA LYS A 95 -5.31 -10.17 3.01
C LYS A 95 -6.17 -9.24 3.86
N ILE A 96 -5.71 -8.01 4.09
CA ILE A 96 -6.46 -6.98 4.83
C ILE A 96 -7.77 -6.67 4.10
N ASP A 97 -7.68 -6.34 2.82
CA ASP A 97 -8.87 -6.00 2.02
C ASP A 97 -9.85 -7.17 1.93
N GLN A 98 -9.37 -8.40 1.78
CA GLN A 98 -10.21 -9.60 1.82
C GLN A 98 -10.90 -9.79 3.16
N LYS A 99 -10.21 -9.56 4.29
CA LYS A 99 -10.82 -9.62 5.62
C LYS A 99 -11.91 -8.57 5.75
N LEU A 100 -11.63 -7.33 5.38
CA LEU A 100 -12.58 -6.22 5.46
C LEU A 100 -13.80 -6.47 4.58
N TYR A 101 -13.59 -6.88 3.33
CA TYR A 101 -14.66 -7.15 2.36
C TYR A 101 -15.62 -8.26 2.82
N LYS A 102 -15.11 -9.29 3.48
CA LYS A 102 -15.90 -10.45 3.96
C LYS A 102 -16.48 -10.26 5.37
N SER A 103 -16.23 -9.13 6.03
CA SER A 103 -16.60 -8.91 7.43
C SER A 103 -17.54 -7.72 7.61
N ASP A 104 -18.18 -7.68 8.77
CA ASP A 104 -18.98 -6.56 9.28
C ASP A 104 -18.15 -5.55 10.08
N PHE A 105 -16.82 -5.51 9.87
CA PHE A 105 -15.88 -4.77 10.71
C PHE A 105 -16.26 -3.30 10.88
N TRP A 106 -16.52 -2.58 9.78
CA TRP A 106 -16.91 -1.17 9.84
C TRP A 106 -18.31 -0.96 10.40
N CYS A 107 -19.23 -1.92 10.24
CA CYS A 107 -20.54 -1.89 10.89
C CYS A 107 -20.41 -1.99 12.42
N LYS A 108 -19.54 -2.89 12.91
CA LYS A 108 -19.18 -3.00 14.33
C LYS A 108 -18.54 -1.72 14.85
N TYR A 109 -17.66 -1.09 14.08
CA TYR A 109 -17.06 0.20 14.43
C TYR A 109 -18.12 1.31 14.56
N THR A 110 -19.04 1.43 13.59
CA THR A 110 -20.16 2.38 13.68
C THR A 110 -21.05 2.13 14.90
N THR A 111 -21.36 0.85 15.17
CA THR A 111 -22.13 0.45 16.36
C THR A 111 -21.40 0.83 17.66
N TYR A 112 -20.08 0.65 17.70
CA TYR A 112 -19.26 1.07 18.83
C TYR A 112 -19.33 2.58 19.05
N LYS A 113 -19.22 3.40 18.00
CA LYS A 113 -19.35 4.86 18.13
C LYS A 113 -20.70 5.28 18.69
N ALA A 114 -21.78 4.71 18.16
CA ALA A 114 -23.14 4.99 18.61
C ALA A 114 -23.34 4.65 20.09
N LYS A 115 -22.85 3.48 20.55
CA LYS A 115 -22.95 3.06 21.96
C LYS A 115 -22.18 3.95 22.93
N ASN A 116 -21.10 4.58 22.47
CA ASN A 116 -20.23 5.43 23.30
C ASN A 116 -20.54 6.93 23.14
N ASN A 117 -21.63 7.30 22.44
CA ASN A 117 -21.99 8.69 22.14
C ASN A 117 -20.83 9.49 21.51
N ILE A 118 -20.03 8.82 20.66
CA ILE A 118 -18.93 9.46 19.95
C ILE A 118 -19.53 10.16 18.74
N GLU A 119 -19.84 11.44 18.91
CA GLU A 119 -20.28 12.33 17.84
C GLU A 119 -19.07 13.08 17.26
N THR A 120 -18.91 13.05 15.94
CA THR A 120 -18.05 13.97 15.20
C THR A 120 -18.77 15.31 15.04
N SER A 121 -19.01 16.00 16.16
CA SER A 121 -19.56 17.36 16.19
C SER A 121 -18.43 18.33 16.52
N GLU A 122 -18.29 19.41 15.75
CA GLU A 122 -17.33 20.50 16.01
C GLU A 122 -17.55 21.19 17.37
N ASN A 123 -18.68 20.93 18.05
CA ASN A 123 -19.08 21.61 19.28
C ASN A 123 -18.87 20.80 20.57
N THR A 124 -18.39 19.56 20.50
CA THR A 124 -18.29 18.70 21.70
C THR A 124 -16.84 18.64 22.19
N LYS A 125 -16.59 19.24 23.36
CA LYS A 125 -15.28 19.36 24.07
C LYS A 125 -14.68 18.01 24.52
N GLN A 126 -14.53 17.04 23.64
CA GLN A 126 -13.68 15.86 23.85
C GLN A 126 -12.39 16.02 23.02
N GLU A 127 -11.56 16.97 23.45
CA GLU A 127 -10.42 17.51 22.69
C GLU A 127 -9.26 16.53 22.44
N THR A 128 -9.23 15.36 23.09
CA THR A 128 -8.03 14.49 23.02
C THR A 128 -8.05 13.42 21.92
N ASN A 129 -9.22 13.05 21.36
CA ASN A 129 -9.32 11.98 20.36
C ASN A 129 -10.12 12.34 19.09
N GLN A 130 -10.69 13.54 18.99
CA GLN A 130 -11.51 13.95 17.84
C GLN A 130 -10.78 13.79 16.47
N PRO A 131 -9.48 14.14 16.33
CA PRO A 131 -8.77 13.94 15.05
C PRO A 131 -8.63 12.47 14.65
N LEU A 132 -8.61 11.55 15.62
CA LEU A 132 -8.49 10.13 15.37
C LEU A 132 -9.81 9.55 14.84
N PHE A 133 -10.94 9.90 15.46
CA PHE A 133 -12.25 9.44 15.00
C PHE A 133 -12.60 9.99 13.62
N GLU A 134 -12.26 11.25 13.33
CA GLU A 134 -12.42 11.80 11.97
C GLU A 134 -11.61 11.00 10.93
N LYS A 135 -10.35 10.66 11.23
CA LYS A 135 -9.54 9.81 10.34
C LYS A 135 -10.14 8.42 10.16
N LEU A 136 -10.57 7.78 11.25
CA LEU A 136 -11.18 6.46 11.20
C LEU A 136 -12.49 6.47 10.40
N ASP A 137 -13.28 7.54 10.50
CA ASP A 137 -14.53 7.70 9.76
C ASP A 137 -14.26 7.84 8.26
N ILE A 138 -13.32 8.70 7.87
CA ILE A 138 -12.90 8.83 6.48
C ILE A 138 -12.35 7.51 5.95
N PHE A 139 -11.53 6.84 6.75
CA PHE A 139 -10.92 5.57 6.38
C PHE A 139 -11.97 4.46 6.18
N SER A 140 -13.01 4.44 7.02
CA SER A 140 -14.12 3.47 6.91
C SER A 140 -14.94 3.61 5.61
N CYS A 141 -14.89 4.78 4.97
CA CYS A 141 -15.57 5.05 3.70
C CYS A 141 -14.77 4.62 2.47
N ILE A 142 -13.53 4.15 2.62
CA ILE A 142 -12.70 3.72 1.49
C ILE A 142 -12.96 2.24 1.21
N SER A 143 -13.50 1.94 0.03
CA SER A 143 -13.61 0.57 -0.48
C SER A 143 -12.22 0.01 -0.81
N MET A 144 -11.92 -1.22 -0.36
CA MET A 144 -10.60 -1.85 -0.56
C MET A 144 -9.44 -0.90 -0.21
N PRO A 145 -9.35 -0.45 1.06
CA PRO A 145 -8.44 0.63 1.45
C PRO A 145 -6.99 0.39 1.03
N MET A 146 -6.48 -0.84 1.09
CA MET A 146 -5.09 -1.12 0.75
C MET A 146 -4.86 -1.14 -0.77
N GLY A 147 -5.83 -1.62 -1.53
CA GLY A 147 -5.91 -1.48 -2.99
C GLY A 147 -5.88 -0.02 -3.43
N GLN A 148 -6.75 0.78 -2.83
CA GLN A 148 -6.86 2.20 -3.12
C GLN A 148 -5.61 2.96 -2.70
N LEU A 149 -4.99 2.65 -1.54
CA LEU A 149 -3.70 3.20 -1.13
C LEU A 149 -2.65 3.07 -2.24
N PHE A 150 -2.55 1.88 -2.83
CA PHE A 150 -1.56 1.63 -3.87
C PHE A 150 -1.87 2.37 -5.18
N SER A 151 -3.12 2.32 -5.66
CA SER A 151 -3.52 2.93 -6.94
C SER A 151 -3.31 4.45 -6.95
N THR A 152 -3.62 5.08 -5.82
CA THR A 152 -3.55 6.52 -5.62
C THR A 152 -2.14 7.06 -5.35
N PHE A 153 -1.11 6.22 -5.31
CA PHE A 153 0.28 6.67 -5.40
C PHE A 153 0.64 7.18 -6.79
N PHE A 154 -0.17 6.89 -7.81
CA PHE A 154 0.13 7.21 -9.20
C PHE A 154 -0.85 8.25 -9.74
N TYR A 155 -0.37 9.03 -10.71
CA TYR A 155 -1.21 9.93 -11.50
C TYR A 155 -0.65 10.07 -12.91
N SER A 156 -1.50 10.41 -13.87
CA SER A 156 -1.12 10.75 -15.24
C SER A 156 -1.69 12.13 -15.60
N LYS A 157 -1.58 12.53 -16.88
CA LYS A 157 -2.23 13.76 -17.37
C LYS A 157 -3.75 13.64 -17.42
N GLU A 158 -4.25 12.42 -17.62
CA GLU A 158 -5.66 12.14 -17.89
C GLU A 158 -6.39 11.63 -16.64
N ILE A 159 -5.66 10.95 -15.75
CA ILE A 159 -6.22 10.26 -14.60
C ILE A 159 -5.47 10.68 -13.35
N ASP A 160 -6.21 11.20 -12.37
CA ASP A 160 -5.72 11.43 -11.01
C ASP A 160 -6.75 10.95 -9.99
N LEU A 161 -6.50 9.79 -9.38
CA LEU A 161 -7.42 9.21 -8.41
C LEU A 161 -7.45 10.05 -7.13
N PHE A 162 -8.67 10.31 -6.63
CA PHE A 162 -8.87 11.09 -5.42
C PHE A 162 -8.32 10.34 -4.19
N TYR A 163 -7.66 11.09 -3.30
CA TYR A 163 -7.22 10.62 -2.00
C TYR A 163 -7.66 11.60 -0.90
N PRO A 164 -8.32 11.14 0.18
CA PRO A 164 -8.73 12.04 1.26
C PRO A 164 -7.54 12.63 2.02
N THR A 165 -7.24 13.92 1.79
CA THR A 165 -6.09 14.62 2.39
C THR A 165 -6.13 14.75 3.91
N LYS A 166 -7.31 14.55 4.51
CA LYS A 166 -7.52 14.48 5.96
C LYS A 166 -6.94 13.20 6.59
N LEU A 167 -6.74 12.12 5.82
CA LEU A 167 -6.04 10.91 6.30
C LEU A 167 -4.53 11.15 6.41
N SER A 168 -3.92 11.57 5.31
CA SER A 168 -2.52 11.98 5.22
C SER A 168 -2.29 12.92 4.03
N LYS A 169 -1.14 13.60 4.04
CA LYS A 169 -0.61 14.30 2.86
C LYS A 169 0.49 13.42 2.28
N ARG A 170 0.49 13.22 0.96
CA ARG A 170 1.53 12.45 0.28
C ARG A 170 1.82 12.95 -1.13
N THR A 171 3.02 12.60 -1.59
CA THR A 171 3.42 12.83 -2.98
C THR A 171 2.96 11.66 -3.86
N LYS A 172 2.73 11.95 -5.13
CA LYS A 172 2.34 10.96 -6.15
C LYS A 172 3.45 10.81 -7.19
N ILE A 173 3.51 9.63 -7.81
CA ILE A 173 4.43 9.28 -8.88
C ILE A 173 3.74 9.57 -10.21
N PHE A 174 4.23 10.58 -10.93
CA PHE A 174 3.73 10.86 -12.28
C PHE A 174 4.11 9.73 -13.22
N LEU A 175 3.12 9.12 -13.88
CA LEU A 175 3.25 8.08 -14.89
C LEU A 175 3.33 8.69 -16.29
N ALA A 176 4.52 9.21 -16.62
CA ALA A 176 4.87 9.51 -18.00
C ALA A 176 5.03 8.20 -18.82
N GLU A 177 5.00 8.31 -20.14
CA GLU A 177 5.06 7.16 -21.06
C GLU A 177 6.26 6.23 -20.79
N ASN A 178 7.43 6.78 -20.49
CA ASN A 178 8.62 6.00 -20.14
C ASN A 178 8.43 5.16 -18.86
N LYS A 179 7.68 5.65 -17.87
CA LYS A 179 7.38 4.91 -16.64
C LYS A 179 6.29 3.87 -16.84
N ILE A 180 5.38 4.09 -17.78
CA ILE A 180 4.41 3.08 -18.22
C ILE A 180 5.15 1.89 -18.85
N GLU A 181 6.14 2.14 -19.71
CA GLU A 181 6.95 1.05 -20.28
C GLU A 181 7.80 0.34 -19.20
N LEU A 182 8.26 1.06 -18.17
CA LEU A 182 8.90 0.43 -17.01
C LEU A 182 7.94 -0.45 -16.20
N LEU A 183 6.70 0.01 -15.94
CA LEU A 183 5.67 -0.77 -15.25
C LEU A 183 5.46 -2.13 -15.90
N LYS A 184 5.35 -2.16 -17.24
CA LYS A 184 5.21 -3.43 -17.98
C LYS A 184 6.43 -4.34 -17.84
N LYS A 185 7.64 -3.78 -17.91
CA LYS A 185 8.86 -4.56 -17.69
C LYS A 185 8.89 -5.13 -16.28
N TYR A 186 8.46 -4.36 -15.29
CA TYR A 186 8.36 -4.84 -13.91
C TYR A 186 7.27 -5.89 -13.74
N TYR A 187 6.16 -5.79 -14.48
CA TYR A 187 5.12 -6.81 -14.52
C TYR A 187 5.67 -8.14 -15.04
N ILE A 188 6.38 -8.12 -16.17
CA ILE A 188 7.01 -9.32 -16.75
C ILE A 188 8.05 -9.92 -15.79
N LEU A 189 8.90 -9.09 -15.19
CA LEU A 189 9.89 -9.56 -14.22
C LEU A 189 9.24 -10.16 -12.96
N ALA A 190 8.14 -9.58 -12.48
CA ALA A 190 7.38 -10.12 -11.37
C ALA A 190 6.77 -11.49 -11.71
N GLN A 191 6.33 -11.67 -12.96
CA GLN A 191 5.83 -12.95 -13.46
C GLN A 191 6.96 -14.00 -13.57
N GLU A 192 8.13 -13.63 -14.08
CA GLU A 192 9.29 -14.54 -14.22
C GLU A 192 9.81 -15.05 -12.86
N ASP A 193 9.72 -14.22 -11.82
CA ASP A 193 10.20 -14.52 -10.47
C ASP A 193 9.07 -14.96 -9.50
N ASP A 194 7.87 -15.26 -10.01
CA ASP A 194 6.69 -15.70 -9.24
C ASP A 194 6.23 -14.75 -8.11
N PHE A 195 6.46 -13.45 -8.26
CA PHE A 195 5.97 -12.41 -7.34
C PHE A 195 4.50 -12.05 -7.66
N ILE A 196 3.60 -13.01 -7.45
CA ILE A 196 2.20 -12.94 -7.88
C ILE A 196 1.41 -11.76 -7.29
N TYR A 197 1.73 -11.31 -6.08
CA TYR A 197 0.99 -10.21 -5.44
C TYR A 197 1.48 -8.88 -5.99
N LEU A 198 2.78 -8.71 -6.16
CA LEU A 198 3.33 -7.56 -6.88
C LEU A 198 2.82 -7.51 -8.32
N GLN A 199 2.78 -8.65 -9.01
CA GLN A 199 2.20 -8.77 -10.35
C GLN A 199 0.74 -8.27 -10.38
N THR A 200 -0.06 -8.63 -9.38
CA THR A 200 -1.46 -8.19 -9.24
C THR A 200 -1.58 -6.67 -9.13
N TYR A 201 -0.75 -6.03 -8.29
CA TYR A 201 -0.78 -4.57 -8.12
C TYR A 201 -0.18 -3.82 -9.31
N LEU A 202 0.83 -4.36 -9.98
CA LEU A 202 1.34 -3.78 -11.22
C LEU A 202 0.28 -3.84 -12.33
N LEU A 203 -0.48 -4.95 -12.42
CA LEU A 203 -1.62 -5.07 -13.33
C LEU A 203 -2.68 -4.02 -13.03
N LEU A 204 -3.03 -3.83 -11.74
CA LEU A 204 -3.98 -2.81 -11.32
C LEU A 204 -3.63 -1.41 -11.85
N ILE A 205 -2.37 -0.99 -11.73
CA ILE A 205 -1.93 0.30 -12.26
C ILE A 205 -1.99 0.35 -13.79
N ILE A 206 -1.62 -0.75 -14.46
CA ILE A 206 -1.68 -0.82 -15.92
C ILE A 206 -3.13 -0.69 -16.41
N GLU A 207 -4.09 -1.37 -15.77
CA GLU A 207 -5.51 -1.33 -16.14
C GLU A 207 -6.13 0.05 -15.87
N ILE A 208 -5.77 0.70 -14.75
CA ILE A 208 -6.30 2.04 -14.42
C ILE A 208 -5.73 3.10 -15.37
N PHE A 209 -4.42 3.10 -15.61
CA PHE A 209 -3.72 4.23 -16.24
C PHE A 209 -3.40 4.00 -17.72
N THR A 210 -3.76 2.84 -18.30
CA THR A 210 -3.44 2.52 -19.69
C THR A 210 -4.54 1.71 -20.36
N THR A 211 -4.67 1.87 -21.67
CA THR A 211 -5.52 1.00 -22.51
C THR A 211 -4.78 -0.24 -23.03
N LYS A 212 -3.54 -0.45 -22.60
CA LYS A 212 -2.67 -1.50 -23.16
C LYS A 212 -2.99 -2.83 -22.51
N VAL A 213 -3.32 -3.81 -23.33
CA VAL A 213 -3.58 -5.19 -22.87
C VAL A 213 -2.26 -5.85 -22.47
N VAL A 214 -2.24 -6.43 -21.27
CA VAL A 214 -1.17 -7.32 -20.80
C VAL A 214 -1.72 -8.71 -20.55
N LEU A 215 -0.90 -9.74 -20.80
CA LEU A 215 -1.28 -11.12 -20.59
C LEU A 215 -1.45 -11.40 -19.10
N LYS A 216 -2.65 -11.80 -18.68
CA LYS A 216 -3.03 -12.04 -17.28
C LYS A 216 -2.60 -13.41 -16.75
N VAL A 217 -1.55 -13.98 -17.35
CA VAL A 217 -1.09 -15.36 -17.08
C VAL A 217 -0.48 -15.44 -15.68
N GLY A 218 -0.75 -16.54 -14.96
CA GLY A 218 -0.24 -16.79 -13.62
C GLY A 218 -1.08 -16.20 -12.48
N LEU A 219 -2.04 -15.32 -12.77
CA LEU A 219 -2.97 -14.80 -11.76
C LEU A 219 -4.23 -15.66 -11.65
N SER A 220 -4.58 -16.03 -10.42
CA SER A 220 -5.84 -16.73 -10.15
C SER A 220 -7.06 -15.85 -10.44
N PRO A 221 -8.23 -16.43 -10.72
CA PRO A 221 -9.48 -15.67 -10.91
C PRO A 221 -9.76 -14.69 -9.76
N ALA A 222 -9.51 -15.10 -8.51
CA ALA A 222 -9.72 -14.25 -7.34
C ALA A 222 -8.84 -12.99 -7.32
N LEU A 223 -7.59 -13.08 -7.81
CA LEU A 223 -6.70 -11.91 -7.92
C LEU A 223 -7.12 -10.99 -9.07
N LEU A 224 -7.61 -11.57 -10.17
CA LEU A 224 -8.16 -10.78 -11.28
C LEU A 224 -9.43 -10.05 -10.89
N ASP A 225 -10.31 -10.69 -10.11
CA ASP A 225 -11.51 -10.05 -9.60
C ASP A 225 -11.17 -8.95 -8.59
N TYR A 226 -10.14 -9.14 -7.76
CA TYR A 226 -9.61 -8.07 -6.92
C TYR A 226 -9.16 -6.86 -7.75
N VAL A 227 -8.42 -7.06 -8.83
CA VAL A 227 -8.02 -5.96 -9.75
C VAL A 227 -9.23 -5.23 -10.30
N LYS A 228 -10.25 -5.95 -10.79
CA LYS A 228 -11.48 -5.33 -11.31
C LYS A 228 -12.18 -4.50 -10.24
N ILE A 229 -12.38 -5.05 -9.04
CA ILE A 229 -13.07 -4.35 -7.96
C ILE A 229 -12.36 -3.04 -7.59
N VAL A 230 -11.02 -3.03 -7.55
CA VAL A 230 -10.26 -1.83 -7.19
C VAL A 230 -10.19 -0.82 -8.34
N ALA A 231 -10.12 -1.29 -9.58
CA ALA A 231 -10.06 -0.43 -10.77
C ALA A 231 -11.38 0.30 -11.07
N GLY A 232 -12.52 -0.28 -10.65
CA GLY A 232 -13.87 0.22 -10.98
C GLY A 232 -14.35 -0.28 -12.33
#